data_AF-A0AAW1L6G3-F1
#
_entry.id   AF-A0AAW1L6G3-F1
#
_cell.length_a   1.000
_cell.length_b   1.000
_cell.length_c   1.000
_cell.angle_alpha   90.00
_cell.angle_beta   90.00
_cell.angle_gamma   90.00
#
_symmetry.space_group_name_H-M   'P 1'
#
loop_
_entity.id
_entity.type
_entity.pdbx_description
1 polymer ?
#
loop_
_entity_poly.entity_id
_entity_poly.type
_entity_poly.pdbx_seq_one_letter_code
_entity_poly.pdbx_strand_id
1 'polypeptide(L)'
;MGILNNIQILSIESHCEVAALRDSSTRVNIITLYRSPRCDFLIFLDVLEQILKVLNNSRAIVCGDFNVRRYVVNIYMIYDPALSDYAAQEISVSIRGSTDASVSRFCRPITMAGKNTFFSIVGSLDWAYIEREDWDIHVKFETFVKNIGDAFRIAFPEKLFKAKDNSNFIKGWYNNNLKYW
;
A
#
# COMPACT_ATOMS: atom_id res chain seq x y z
N MET A 1 -30.58 17.66 7.84
CA MET A 1 -29.69 16.53 8.19
C MET A 1 -28.27 16.92 7.87
N GLY A 2 -27.32 16.70 8.78
CA GLY A 2 -25.93 17.08 8.57
C GLY A 2 -25.26 16.24 7.47
N ILE A 3 -24.24 16.81 6.82
CA ILE A 3 -23.41 16.17 5.77
C ILE A 3 -23.00 14.73 6.16
N LEU A 4 -22.72 14.49 7.45
CA LEU A 4 -22.31 13.18 7.97
C LEU A 4 -23.39 12.10 7.89
N ASN A 5 -24.67 12.47 8.04
CA ASN A 5 -25.77 11.50 7.95
C ASN A 5 -25.87 10.94 6.52
N ASN A 6 -25.57 11.75 5.51
CA ASN A 6 -25.54 11.32 4.12
C ASN A 6 -24.37 10.35 3.85
N ILE A 7 -23.27 10.47 4.60
CA ILE A 7 -22.09 9.60 4.46
C ILE A 7 -22.33 8.23 5.09
N GLN A 8 -22.97 8.14 6.26
CA GLN A 8 -23.23 6.86 6.92
C GLN A 8 -24.15 5.94 6.09
N ILE A 9 -25.10 6.51 5.35
CA ILE A 9 -26.02 5.79 4.46
C ILE A 9 -25.28 5.09 3.31
N LEU A 10 -24.05 5.50 3.01
CA LEU A 10 -23.21 4.87 1.98
C LEU A 10 -22.53 3.58 2.47
N SER A 11 -22.75 3.17 3.73
CA SER A 11 -22.28 1.88 4.23
C SER A 11 -23.01 0.74 3.53
N ILE A 12 -22.24 -0.22 3.02
CA ILE A 12 -22.74 -1.43 2.39
C ILE A 12 -22.16 -2.61 3.18
N GLU A 13 -23.04 -3.37 3.84
CA GLU A 13 -22.66 -4.53 4.66
C GLU A 13 -21.79 -5.52 3.88
N SER A 14 -20.74 -6.04 4.52
CA SER A 14 -19.75 -6.95 3.92
C SER A 14 -18.93 -6.39 2.76
N HIS A 15 -19.16 -5.14 2.36
CA HIS A 15 -18.47 -4.48 1.25
C HIS A 15 -17.61 -3.31 1.73
N CYS A 16 -18.25 -2.25 2.21
CA CYS A 16 -17.61 -1.03 2.69
C CYS A 16 -18.40 -0.44 3.86
N GLU A 17 -17.83 -0.47 5.05
CA GLU A 17 -18.41 0.13 6.24
C GLU A 17 -17.86 1.54 6.42
N VAL A 18 -18.74 2.50 6.68
CA VAL A 18 -18.40 3.93 6.75
C VAL A 18 -18.83 4.49 8.10
N ALA A 19 -17.88 5.09 8.82
CA ALA A 19 -18.19 5.92 9.98
C ALA A 19 -17.61 7.32 9.77
N ALA A 20 -18.37 8.32 10.18
CA ALA A 20 -18.00 9.72 10.00
C ALA A 20 -18.33 10.53 11.24
N LEU A 21 -17.41 11.41 11.64
CA LEU A 21 -17.60 12.39 12.70
C LEU A 21 -17.06 13.74 12.24
N ARG A 22 -17.54 14.82 12.83
CA ARG A 22 -17.02 16.17 12.56
C ARG A 22 -16.55 16.77 13.86
N ASP A 23 -15.30 17.20 13.87
CA ASP A 23 -14.79 18.02 14.96
C ASP A 23 -15.33 19.45 14.83
N SER A 24 -16.06 19.90 15.85
CA SER A 24 -16.68 21.22 15.88
C SER A 24 -15.64 22.34 15.98
N SER A 25 -14.48 22.08 16.58
CA SER A 25 -13.45 23.08 16.83
C SER A 25 -12.66 23.43 15.56
N THR A 26 -12.16 22.42 14.84
CA THR A 26 -11.38 22.60 13.60
C THR A 26 -12.24 22.61 12.34
N ARG A 27 -13.52 22.22 12.46
CA ARG A 27 -14.45 21.98 11.34
C ARG A 27 -13.98 20.90 10.36
N VAL A 28 -13.06 20.03 10.77
CA VAL A 28 -12.58 18.89 9.99
C VAL A 28 -13.55 17.73 10.10
N ASN A 29 -13.85 17.07 8.97
CA ASN A 29 -14.60 15.82 8.93
C ASN A 29 -13.60 14.67 9.00
N ILE A 30 -13.80 13.71 9.90
CA ILE A 30 -13.01 12.49 9.99
C ILE A 30 -13.91 11.35 9.53
N ILE A 31 -13.49 10.66 8.48
CA ILE A 31 -14.22 9.57 7.85
C ILE A 31 -13.32 8.34 7.90
N THR A 32 -13.78 7.28 8.54
CA THR A 32 -13.12 5.98 8.53
C THR A 32 -13.90 5.02 7.64
N LEU A 33 -13.16 4.29 6.79
CA LEU A 33 -13.70 3.30 5.88
C LEU A 33 -13.06 1.95 6.18
N TYR A 34 -13.88 0.91 6.31
CA TYR A 34 -13.39 -0.46 6.27
C TYR A 34 -13.89 -1.13 5.01
N ARG A 35 -12.97 -1.58 4.15
CA ARG A 35 -13.29 -2.44 3.01
C ARG A 35 -13.00 -3.88 3.38
N SER A 36 -13.99 -4.75 3.21
CA SER A 36 -13.79 -6.19 3.35
C SER A 36 -12.77 -6.72 2.33
N PRO A 37 -11.82 -7.58 2.71
CA PRO A 37 -10.83 -8.14 1.78
C PRO A 37 -11.46 -8.99 0.67
N ARG A 38 -12.71 -9.44 0.85
CA ARG A 38 -13.48 -10.24 -0.12
C ARG A 38 -14.42 -9.39 -0.99
N CYS A 39 -14.52 -8.09 -0.73
CA CYS A 39 -15.40 -7.18 -1.47
C CYS A 39 -14.88 -6.90 -2.88
N ASP A 40 -15.79 -6.75 -3.83
CA ASP A 40 -15.49 -6.15 -5.14
C ASP A 40 -14.87 -4.76 -4.95
N PHE A 41 -13.71 -4.53 -5.56
CA PHE A 41 -12.99 -3.27 -5.43
C PHE A 41 -13.73 -2.11 -6.11
N LEU A 42 -14.49 -2.35 -7.18
CA LEU A 42 -15.25 -1.31 -7.88
C LEU A 42 -16.38 -0.76 -7.00
N ILE A 43 -17.07 -1.61 -6.25
CA ILE A 43 -18.11 -1.18 -5.29
C ILE A 43 -17.51 -0.24 -4.23
N PHE A 44 -16.31 -0.56 -3.73
CA PHE A 44 -15.61 0.32 -2.81
C PHE A 44 -15.23 1.66 -3.43
N LEU A 45 -14.75 1.67 -4.68
CA LEU A 45 -14.44 2.92 -5.40
C LEU A 45 -15.69 3.77 -5.60
N ASP A 46 -16.84 3.17 -5.93
CA ASP A 46 -18.10 3.87 -6.10
C ASP A 46 -18.58 4.51 -4.78
N VAL A 47 -18.41 3.80 -3.65
CA VAL A 47 -18.71 4.34 -2.31
C VAL A 47 -17.76 5.50 -1.98
N LEU A 48 -16.45 5.30 -2.20
CA LEU A 48 -15.45 6.34 -1.96
C LEU A 48 -15.72 7.60 -2.81
N GLU A 49 -16.06 7.44 -4.09
CA GLU A 49 -16.41 8.56 -4.97
C GLU A 49 -17.64 9.32 -4.47
N GLN A 50 -18.67 8.61 -4.02
CA GLN A 50 -19.87 9.22 -3.43
C GLN A 50 -19.55 10.01 -2.16
N ILE A 51 -18.68 9.46 -1.29
CA ILE A 51 -18.22 10.16 -0.09
C ILE A 51 -17.48 11.44 -0.47
N LEU A 52 -16.55 11.38 -1.43
CA LEU A 52 -15.80 12.55 -1.89
C LEU A 52 -16.72 13.61 -2.50
N LYS A 53 -17.76 13.21 -3.24
CA LYS A 53 -18.81 14.12 -3.76
C LYS A 53 -19.59 14.79 -2.63
N VAL A 54 -19.91 14.07 -1.55
CA VAL A 54 -20.61 14.63 -0.38
C VAL A 54 -19.71 15.60 0.40
N LEU A 55 -18.42 15.29 0.48
CA LEU A 55 -17.45 16.14 1.19
C LEU A 55 -17.15 17.44 0.47
N ASN A 56 -17.31 17.51 -0.86
CA ASN A 56 -17.10 18.66 -1.75
C ASN A 56 -16.56 19.95 -1.07
N ASN A 57 -15.26 20.21 -1.24
CA ASN A 57 -14.53 21.37 -0.68
C ASN A 57 -14.51 21.48 0.85
N SER A 58 -14.92 20.46 1.59
CA SER A 58 -14.76 20.40 3.05
C SER A 58 -13.37 19.91 3.43
N ARG A 59 -12.84 20.42 4.55
CA ARG A 59 -11.65 19.85 5.18
C ARG A 59 -12.01 18.46 5.70
N ALA A 60 -11.34 17.43 5.22
CA ALA A 60 -11.63 16.05 5.57
C ALA A 60 -10.36 15.21 5.71
N ILE A 61 -10.39 14.28 6.65
CA ILE A 61 -9.42 13.19 6.80
C ILE A 61 -10.19 11.91 6.47
N VAL A 62 -9.73 11.18 5.45
CA VAL A 62 -10.27 9.87 5.09
C VAL A 62 -9.23 8.82 5.44
N CYS A 63 -9.58 7.88 6.31
CA CYS A 63 -8.68 6.85 6.81
C CYS A 63 -9.39 5.49 6.91
N GLY A 64 -8.66 4.45 7.32
CA GLY A 64 -9.20 3.12 7.59
C GLY A 64 -8.46 2.00 6.83
N ASP A 65 -8.96 0.77 6.96
CA ASP A 65 -8.37 -0.40 6.29
C ASP A 65 -9.09 -0.67 4.96
N PHE A 66 -8.42 -0.31 3.86
CA PHE A 66 -8.96 -0.49 2.52
C PHE A 66 -8.71 -1.89 1.94
N ASN A 67 -7.89 -2.74 2.59
CA ASN A 67 -7.54 -4.08 2.09
C ASN A 67 -7.07 -4.12 0.61
N VAL A 68 -6.44 -3.05 0.14
CA VAL A 68 -6.06 -2.88 -1.26
C VAL A 68 -4.71 -3.55 -1.52
N ARG A 69 -4.70 -4.61 -2.34
CA ARG A 69 -3.47 -5.28 -2.75
C ARG A 69 -2.99 -4.71 -4.08
N ARG A 70 -1.86 -3.97 -4.06
CA ARG A 70 -1.10 -3.49 -5.22
C ARG A 70 -1.96 -2.75 -6.28
N TYR A 71 -2.33 -1.51 -5.96
CA TYR A 71 -2.54 -0.48 -6.98
C TYR A 71 -1.31 0.43 -6.98
N VAL A 72 -0.97 0.99 -8.14
CA VAL A 72 0.08 2.03 -8.22
C VAL A 72 -0.52 3.28 -7.61
N VAL A 73 -0.39 3.36 -6.29
CA VAL A 73 -0.70 4.53 -5.51
C VAL A 73 0.62 5.26 -5.34
N ASN A 74 0.70 6.49 -5.85
CA ASN A 74 1.81 7.35 -5.50
C ASN A 74 1.61 7.75 -4.03
N ILE A 75 2.33 7.09 -3.13
CA ILE A 75 2.44 7.49 -1.74
C ILE A 75 3.44 8.65 -1.72
N TYR A 76 2.96 9.85 -1.44
CA TYR A 76 3.80 11.05 -1.45
C TYR A 76 4.41 11.35 -0.07
N MET A 77 3.77 10.89 1.01
CA MET A 77 4.21 11.19 2.37
C MET A 77 3.84 10.06 3.32
N ILE A 78 4.79 9.64 4.14
CA ILE A 78 4.57 8.83 5.33
C ILE A 78 4.76 9.78 6.51
N TYR A 79 3.74 9.93 7.36
CA TYR A 79 3.83 10.76 8.56
C TYR A 79 3.26 10.00 9.76
N ASP A 80 3.73 10.33 10.96
CA ASP A 80 3.21 9.76 12.20
C ASP A 80 2.05 10.65 12.70
N PRO A 81 0.79 10.17 12.61
CA PRO A 81 -0.35 10.95 13.08
C PRO A 81 -0.53 10.87 14.61
N ALA A 82 0.24 10.02 15.31
CA ALA A 82 0.01 9.63 16.71
C ALA A 82 -1.40 9.07 16.99
N LEU A 83 -2.06 8.53 15.96
CA LEU A 83 -3.40 7.93 16.03
C LEU A 83 -3.38 6.39 16.02
N SER A 84 -2.25 5.78 15.63
CA SER A 84 -2.04 4.33 15.52
C SER A 84 -0.56 4.01 15.66
N ASP A 85 -0.26 2.76 16.02
CA ASP A 85 1.06 2.12 15.96
C ASP A 85 1.62 1.96 14.53
N TYR A 86 0.83 2.26 13.50
CA TYR A 86 1.25 2.34 12.11
C TYR A 86 1.40 3.79 11.64
N ALA A 87 2.43 4.07 10.84
CA ALA A 87 2.59 5.36 10.20
C ALA A 87 1.45 5.63 9.19
N ALA A 88 0.88 6.83 9.22
CA ALA A 88 -0.12 7.25 8.24
C ALA A 88 0.51 7.39 6.86
N GLN A 89 -0.25 6.98 5.85
CA GLN A 89 0.13 7.14 4.45
C GLN A 89 -0.77 8.18 3.82
N GLU A 90 -0.18 9.28 3.37
CA GLU A 90 -0.89 10.23 2.53
C GLU A 90 -0.93 9.70 1.10
N ILE A 91 -2.14 9.46 0.63
CA ILE A 91 -2.43 8.91 -0.68
C ILE A 91 -3.05 10.00 -1.54
N SER A 92 -2.36 10.44 -2.60
CA SER A 92 -2.95 11.29 -3.63
C SER A 92 -3.30 10.45 -4.85
N VAL A 93 -4.60 10.29 -5.10
CA VAL A 93 -5.13 9.56 -6.25
C VAL A 93 -5.36 10.55 -7.39
N SER A 94 -4.56 10.46 -8.45
CA SER A 94 -4.84 11.17 -9.70
C SER A 94 -5.79 10.34 -10.56
N ILE A 95 -7.08 10.65 -10.53
CA ILE A 95 -8.07 10.05 -11.44
C ILE A 95 -7.88 10.72 -12.81
N ARG A 96 -7.06 10.13 -13.68
CA ARG A 96 -6.98 10.57 -15.08
C ARG A 96 -8.10 9.88 -15.85
N GLY A 97 -9.01 10.68 -16.41
CA GLY A 97 -9.95 10.22 -17.43
C GLY A 97 -9.20 9.56 -18.58
N SER A 98 -9.81 8.51 -19.12
CA SER A 98 -9.32 7.65 -20.20
C SER A 98 -8.48 8.39 -21.25
N THR A 99 -7.17 8.23 -21.16
CA THR A 99 -6.27 8.32 -22.31
C THR A 99 -5.25 7.22 -22.13
N ASP A 100 -5.08 6.38 -23.15
CA ASP A 100 -4.11 5.27 -23.28
C ASP A 100 -2.65 5.74 -23.13
N ALA A 101 -2.31 6.31 -21.97
CA ALA A 101 -0.97 6.70 -21.64
C ALA A 101 -0.24 5.45 -21.14
N SER A 102 0.76 5.00 -21.89
CA SER A 102 1.65 3.93 -21.44
C SER A 102 2.23 4.29 -20.07
N VAL A 103 1.78 3.60 -19.02
CA VAL A 103 2.29 3.83 -17.66
C VAL A 103 3.63 3.12 -17.55
N SER A 104 4.71 3.89 -17.41
CA SER A 104 5.99 3.33 -17.02
C SER A 104 5.95 2.98 -15.53
N ARG A 105 6.25 1.73 -15.21
CA ARG A 105 6.30 1.23 -13.84
C ARG A 105 7.70 0.69 -13.55
N PHE A 106 8.15 0.83 -12.31
CA PHE A 106 9.38 0.22 -11.82
C PHE A 106 9.04 -1.12 -11.16
N CYS A 107 9.83 -2.16 -11.42
CA CYS A 107 9.76 -3.42 -10.68
C CYS A 107 11.14 -4.03 -10.53
N ARG A 108 11.27 -4.93 -9.57
CA ARG A 108 12.45 -5.76 -9.34
C ARG A 108 12.07 -7.21 -9.61
N PRO A 109 12.28 -7.72 -10.84
CA PRO A 109 11.83 -9.06 -11.19
C PRO A 109 12.62 -10.11 -10.40
N ILE A 110 11.91 -10.98 -9.69
CA ILE A 110 12.49 -12.07 -8.89
C ILE A 110 12.79 -13.25 -9.82
N THR A 111 13.91 -13.15 -10.55
CA THR A 111 14.38 -14.21 -11.46
C THR A 111 15.16 -15.30 -10.73
N MET A 112 15.31 -16.49 -11.32
CA MET A 112 16.14 -17.55 -10.74
C MET A 112 17.61 -17.12 -10.61
N ALA A 113 18.14 -16.40 -11.61
CA ALA A 113 19.49 -15.84 -11.55
C ALA A 113 19.64 -14.85 -10.39
N GLY A 114 18.64 -14.01 -10.15
CA GLY A 114 18.59 -13.11 -8.99
C GLY A 114 18.56 -13.88 -7.67
N LYS A 115 17.77 -14.96 -7.56
CA LYS A 115 17.75 -15.82 -6.36
C LYS A 115 19.12 -16.45 -6.09
N ASN A 116 19.78 -16.99 -7.10
CA ASN A 116 21.12 -17.57 -6.96
C ASN A 116 22.15 -16.51 -6.55
N THR A 117 22.06 -15.31 -7.14
CA THR A 117 22.92 -14.17 -6.78
C THR A 117 22.68 -13.75 -5.33
N PHE A 118 21.43 -13.59 -4.92
CA PHE A 118 21.05 -13.24 -3.56
C PHE A 118 21.57 -14.28 -2.56
N PHE A 119 21.37 -15.57 -2.83
CA PHE A 119 21.87 -16.66 -2.01
C PHE A 119 23.40 -16.62 -1.86
N SER A 120 24.11 -16.39 -2.97
CA SER A 120 25.58 -16.29 -2.96
C SER A 120 26.08 -15.08 -2.16
N ILE A 121 25.44 -13.91 -2.30
CA ILE A 121 25.79 -12.72 -1.53
C ILE A 121 25.52 -12.96 -0.04
N VAL A 122 24.32 -13.39 0.31
CA VAL A 122 23.93 -13.61 1.71
C VAL A 122 24.79 -14.68 2.37
N GLY A 123 25.12 -15.76 1.65
CA GLY A 123 25.99 -16.83 2.14
C GLY A 123 27.46 -16.42 2.29
N SER A 124 27.88 -15.30 1.69
CA SER A 124 29.25 -14.76 1.82
C SER A 124 29.35 -13.55 2.74
N LEU A 125 28.23 -13.07 3.30
CA LEU A 125 28.25 -12.03 4.32
C LEU A 125 28.91 -12.55 5.60
N ASP A 126 29.69 -11.67 6.24
CA ASP A 126 30.22 -11.93 7.57
C ASP A 126 29.14 -11.65 8.63
N TRP A 127 28.82 -12.67 9.43
CA TRP A 127 27.84 -12.62 10.51
C TRP A 127 28.47 -12.54 11.90
N ALA A 128 29.80 -12.48 12.01
CA ALA A 128 30.50 -12.43 13.30
C ALA A 128 30.07 -11.25 14.19
N TYR A 129 29.55 -10.17 13.59
CA TYR A 129 29.03 -9.02 14.33
C TYR A 129 27.81 -9.34 15.22
N ILE A 130 27.11 -10.46 14.99
CA ILE A 130 25.99 -10.89 15.83
C ILE A 130 26.48 -11.25 17.24
N GLU A 131 27.64 -11.89 17.34
CA GLU A 131 28.21 -12.39 18.60
C GLU A 131 29.00 -11.32 19.37
N ARG A 132 29.27 -10.17 18.75
CA ARG A 132 30.00 -9.06 19.37
C ARG A 132 29.28 -8.49 20.59
N GLU A 133 29.87 -8.60 21.78
CA GLU A 133 29.30 -8.04 23.00
C GLU A 133 29.41 -6.51 23.07
N ASP A 134 30.32 -5.91 22.32
CA ASP A 134 30.59 -4.47 22.30
C ASP A 134 29.63 -3.66 21.41
N TRP A 135 28.66 -4.33 20.75
CA TRP A 135 27.69 -3.69 19.88
C TRP A 135 26.30 -3.67 20.50
N ASP A 136 25.68 -2.49 20.48
CA ASP A 136 24.28 -2.32 20.84
C ASP A 136 23.35 -3.12 19.91
N ILE A 137 22.25 -3.64 20.46
CA ILE A 137 21.31 -4.48 19.75
C ILE A 137 20.67 -3.77 18.54
N HIS A 138 20.43 -2.46 18.63
CA HIS A 138 19.90 -1.68 17.51
C HIS A 138 20.92 -1.61 16.37
N VAL A 139 22.20 -1.40 16.67
CA VAL A 139 23.27 -1.36 15.66
C VAL A 139 23.39 -2.71 14.95
N LYS A 140 23.30 -3.82 15.68
CA LYS A 140 23.30 -5.17 15.09
C LYS A 140 22.11 -5.37 14.15
N PHE A 141 20.92 -4.96 14.58
CA PHE A 141 19.71 -5.09 13.77
C PHE A 141 19.76 -4.22 12.51
N GLU A 142 20.18 -2.96 12.63
CA GLU A 142 20.37 -2.05 11.50
C GLU A 142 21.38 -2.62 10.50
N THR A 143 22.49 -3.16 10.99
CA THR A 143 23.51 -3.81 10.16
C THR A 143 22.95 -5.02 9.43
N PHE A 144 22.18 -5.87 10.12
CA PHE A 144 21.48 -7.00 9.52
C PHE A 144 20.52 -6.57 8.41
N VAL A 145 19.63 -5.62 8.69
CA VAL A 145 18.65 -5.12 7.72
C VAL A 145 19.35 -4.48 6.52
N LYS A 146 20.41 -3.71 6.77
CA LYS A 146 21.23 -3.10 5.72
C LYS A 146 21.86 -4.17 4.83
N ASN A 147 22.51 -5.19 5.40
CA ASN A 147 23.18 -6.24 4.64
C ASN A 147 22.20 -7.02 3.76
N ILE A 148 21.05 -7.42 4.30
CA ILE A 148 20.01 -8.12 3.55
C ILE A 148 19.39 -7.20 2.47
N GLY A 149 19.12 -5.93 2.82
CA GLY A 149 18.57 -4.95 1.89
C GLY A 149 19.50 -4.66 0.72
N ASP A 150 20.80 -4.52 0.98
CA ASP A 150 21.81 -4.30 -0.06
C ASP A 150 21.97 -5.54 -0.95
N ALA A 151 22.05 -6.74 -0.35
CA ALA A 151 22.06 -8.00 -1.11
C ALA A 151 20.82 -8.12 -2.03
N PHE A 152 19.64 -7.76 -1.53
CA PHE A 152 18.40 -7.77 -2.30
C PHE A 152 18.44 -6.78 -3.46
N ARG A 153 18.87 -5.53 -3.23
CA ARG A 153 18.93 -4.49 -4.27
C ARG A 153 19.91 -4.87 -5.38
N ILE A 154 21.03 -5.50 -5.04
CA ILE A 154 22.03 -6.00 -5.99
C ILE A 154 21.47 -7.17 -6.80
N ALA A 155 20.88 -8.16 -6.12
CA ALA A 155 20.36 -9.36 -6.76
C ALA A 155 19.10 -9.12 -7.63
N PHE A 156 18.31 -8.10 -7.28
CA PHE A 156 17.07 -7.76 -7.96
C PHE A 156 17.06 -6.27 -8.35
N PRO A 157 17.83 -5.89 -9.38
CA PRO A 157 17.90 -4.51 -9.83
C PRO A 157 16.55 -4.02 -10.33
N GLU A 158 16.30 -2.73 -10.12
CA GLU A 158 15.11 -2.05 -10.62
C GLU A 158 15.13 -2.01 -12.15
N LYS A 159 14.01 -2.38 -12.76
CA LYS A 159 13.78 -2.32 -14.19
C LYS A 159 12.54 -1.48 -14.46
N LEU A 160 12.70 -0.55 -15.39
CA LEU A 160 11.59 0.20 -15.95
C LEU A 160 10.91 -0.66 -17.01
N PHE A 161 9.60 -0.86 -16.87
CA PHE A 161 8.80 -1.51 -17.90
C PHE A 161 7.66 -0.59 -18.32
N LYS A 162 7.44 -0.52 -19.64
CA LYS A 162 6.27 0.13 -20.22
C LYS A 162 5.17 -0.92 -20.26
N ALA A 163 4.20 -0.82 -19.35
CA ALA A 163 2.99 -1.63 -19.45
C ALA A 163 2.06 -0.98 -20.48
N LYS A 164 1.60 -1.75 -21.46
CA LYS A 164 0.38 -1.39 -22.19
C LYS A 164 -0.79 -1.70 -21.27
N ASP A 165 -1.75 -0.79 -21.20
CA ASP A 165 -2.95 -0.93 -20.37
C ASP A 165 -3.90 -1.95 -21.01
N ASN A 166 -3.49 -3.22 -21.04
CA ASN A 166 -4.38 -4.31 -21.39
C ASN A 166 -5.15 -4.66 -20.13
N SER A 167 -6.33 -4.06 -19.99
CA SER A 167 -7.37 -4.33 -18.99
C SER A 167 -7.81 -5.80 -18.88
N ASN A 168 -7.22 -6.72 -19.66
CA ASN A 168 -7.47 -8.16 -19.60
C ASN A 168 -6.38 -8.97 -18.88
N PHE A 169 -5.38 -8.34 -18.25
CA PHE A 169 -4.32 -9.10 -17.56
C PHE A 169 -4.68 -9.45 -16.11
N ILE A 170 -5.69 -10.29 -15.92
CA ILE A 170 -5.70 -11.22 -14.80
C ILE A 170 -4.58 -12.23 -15.07
N LYS A 171 -3.35 -11.93 -14.63
CA LYS A 171 -2.38 -12.97 -14.27
C LYS A 171 -2.00 -12.76 -12.83
N GLY A 172 -2.85 -13.27 -11.95
CA GLY A 172 -2.48 -13.49 -10.56
C GLY A 172 -1.16 -14.24 -10.49
N TRP A 173 -0.31 -13.89 -9.52
CA TRP A 173 0.92 -14.62 -9.22
C TRP A 173 0.64 -16.05 -8.66
N TYR A 174 -0.63 -16.43 -8.61
CA TYR A 174 -1.10 -17.79 -8.35
C TYR A 174 -1.23 -18.53 -9.69
N ASN A 175 -0.21 -19.30 -10.07
CA ASN A 175 -0.45 -20.41 -10.97
C ASN A 175 -1.09 -21.56 -10.16
N ASN A 176 -1.77 -22.49 -10.83
CA ASN A 176 -2.43 -23.62 -10.17
C ASN A 176 -1.47 -24.51 -9.36
N ASN A 177 -0.15 -24.32 -9.50
CA ASN A 177 0.87 -25.07 -8.77
C ASN A 177 1.00 -24.65 -7.29
N LEU A 178 0.39 -23.53 -6.88
CA LEU A 178 0.37 -23.07 -5.49
C LEU A 178 -0.93 -23.44 -4.75
N LYS A 179 -1.82 -24.23 -5.36
CA LYS A 179 -3.11 -24.64 -4.74
C LYS A 179 -3.04 -25.90 -3.85
N TYR A 180 -1.91 -26.60 -3.85
CA TYR A 180 -1.79 -27.92 -3.20
C TYR A 180 -0.64 -28.01 -2.19
N TRP A 181 -0.35 -26.90 -1.50
CA TRP A 181 0.47 -26.88 -0.29
C TRP A 181 -0.34 -26.33 0.86
#